data_AF-A0AAV5RGG0-F1
#
_entry.id   AF-A0AAV5RGG0-F1
#
_cell.length_a   1.000
_cell.length_b   1.000
_cell.length_c   1.000
_cell.angle_alpha   90.00
_cell.angle_beta   90.00
_cell.angle_gamma   90.00
#
_symmetry.space_group_name_H-M   'P 1'
#
loop_
_entity.id
_entity.type
_entity.pdbx_description
1 polymer ?
#
loop_
_entity_poly.entity_id
_entity_poly.type
_entity_poly.pdbx_seq_one_letter_code
_entity_poly.pdbx_strand_id
1 'polypeptide(L)'
;MIAGLQSLALDRQLLIPVDLDGATVGVSAEVLANLDSAEITARFQTSAPHITRSAKNSEPSVEHGTSSSTKATKYIIVFDGPVRTSESSLSNGLVLRRVMKAVIEANAPFIVAPGLAAAQIAYMYSEGFITHAAGSDDVFLFGDVPLVVNLFGNSRPDLKPQLLQRRTLFASLNINETMFLEAAIGAGCAAHDQFIPLKESNVTTLEAAVISGQYSGDGSFFKAASRLAPNLQLELIKTLTFIIRQPILLKDGNVVLGNRYNQKVPQDIVEVVGRQLPAELYWYINKGLLGPEYPHAAIYDVFSDYFSSKKATKSLETETLDRLMVVEEALQSIRQQTYSLLCQNLHRYFQNKPVRNDSIGGADFTRFTPRIPELSSSEASDPQLIVKYAVEFVKNMTKLADLDKTNDHDVPELFARRSIPEGSLNDLVVDKVQLAFRELAEVVICYLMSKEVIPRTVDTHAIVLALPW
;
A
#
# COMPACT_ATOMS: atom_id res chain seq x y z
N MET A 1 -12.18 0.52 -1.73
CA MET A 1 -13.27 1.15 -2.49
C MET A 1 -14.55 1.06 -1.70
N ILE A 2 -15.36 2.12 -1.74
CA ILE A 2 -16.71 2.17 -1.19
C ILE A 2 -17.61 1.34 -2.09
N ALA A 3 -18.16 0.24 -1.56
CA ALA A 3 -18.97 -0.66 -2.37
C ALA A 3 -20.17 0.08 -3.02
N GLY A 4 -20.32 -0.08 -4.33
CA GLY A 4 -21.47 0.41 -5.10
C GLY A 4 -21.43 1.89 -5.52
N LEU A 5 -20.44 2.69 -5.08
CA LEU A 5 -20.41 4.13 -5.37
C LEU A 5 -20.17 4.42 -6.87
N GLN A 6 -19.26 3.71 -7.53
CA GLN A 6 -19.03 3.89 -8.97
C GLN A 6 -20.26 3.54 -9.82
N SER A 7 -20.97 2.46 -9.48
CA SER A 7 -22.25 2.11 -10.15
C SER A 7 -23.26 3.24 -9.97
N LEU A 8 -23.42 3.72 -8.73
CA LEU A 8 -24.34 4.80 -8.42
C LEU A 8 -24.03 6.08 -9.21
N ALA A 9 -22.75 6.43 -9.35
CA ALA A 9 -22.31 7.59 -10.10
C ALA A 9 -22.63 7.47 -11.60
N LEU A 10 -22.49 6.26 -12.17
CA LEU A 10 -22.87 5.97 -13.55
C LEU A 10 -24.40 6.03 -13.73
N ASP A 11 -25.15 5.34 -12.87
CA ASP A 11 -26.60 5.23 -12.93
C ASP A 11 -27.29 6.60 -12.84
N ARG A 12 -26.73 7.50 -12.02
CA ARG A 12 -27.23 8.87 -11.83
C ARG A 12 -26.55 9.92 -12.71
N GLN A 13 -25.70 9.51 -13.65
CA GLN A 13 -24.99 10.41 -14.58
C GLN A 13 -24.22 11.54 -13.88
N LEU A 14 -23.55 11.22 -12.76
CA LEU A 14 -22.83 12.20 -11.94
C LEU A 14 -21.41 12.49 -12.46
N LEU A 15 -20.96 11.74 -13.47
CA LEU A 15 -19.62 11.84 -14.04
C LEU A 15 -19.56 12.94 -15.10
N ILE A 16 -18.63 13.87 -14.93
CA ILE A 16 -18.45 15.02 -15.83
C ILE A 16 -17.16 14.82 -16.61
N PRO A 17 -17.13 14.94 -17.95
CA PRO A 17 -15.87 14.91 -18.70
C PRO A 17 -14.88 15.95 -18.17
N VAL A 18 -13.60 15.59 -18.05
CA VAL A 18 -12.57 16.49 -17.54
C VAL A 18 -11.35 16.52 -18.44
N ASP A 19 -10.84 17.72 -18.67
CA ASP A 19 -9.54 17.96 -19.27
C ASP A 19 -8.51 18.15 -18.14
N LEU A 20 -7.43 17.38 -18.20
CA LEU A 20 -6.38 17.35 -17.18
C LEU A 20 -5.14 18.16 -17.60
N ASP A 21 -5.21 18.92 -18.69
CA ASP A 21 -4.13 19.80 -19.13
C ASP A 21 -3.69 20.76 -18.01
N GLY A 22 -2.42 20.65 -17.62
CA GLY A 22 -1.81 21.40 -16.54
C GLY A 22 -2.21 20.98 -15.12
N ALA A 23 -3.04 19.94 -14.98
CA ALA A 23 -3.42 19.40 -13.67
C ALA A 23 -2.24 18.68 -13.01
N THR A 24 -2.23 18.68 -11.67
CA THR A 24 -1.40 17.78 -10.88
C THR A 24 -2.31 16.78 -10.19
N VAL A 25 -2.16 15.49 -10.50
CA VAL A 25 -3.06 14.42 -10.07
C VAL A 25 -2.33 13.52 -9.07
N GLY A 26 -2.89 13.36 -7.87
CA GLY A 26 -2.47 12.34 -6.91
C GLY A 26 -3.08 10.99 -7.31
N VAL A 27 -2.24 10.02 -7.66
CA VAL A 27 -2.67 8.71 -8.15
C VAL A 27 -2.39 7.67 -7.09
N SER A 28 -3.44 7.04 -6.55
CA SER A 28 -3.29 5.85 -5.72
C SER A 28 -2.64 4.75 -6.53
N ALA A 29 -1.62 4.10 -5.96
CA ALA A 29 -0.89 3.03 -6.63
C ALA A 29 -1.81 1.86 -7.06
N GLU A 30 -2.99 1.71 -6.46
CA GLU A 30 -3.93 0.64 -6.79
C GLU A 30 -4.43 0.72 -8.24
N VAL A 31 -4.46 1.92 -8.81
CA VAL A 31 -4.82 2.15 -10.22
C VAL A 31 -3.81 1.50 -11.16
N LEU A 32 -2.57 1.33 -10.69
CA LEU A 32 -1.46 0.75 -11.43
C LEU A 32 -1.35 -0.77 -11.24
N ALA A 33 -2.05 -1.35 -10.26
CA ALA A 33 -1.88 -2.75 -9.89
C ALA A 33 -2.16 -3.73 -11.04
N ASN A 34 -3.07 -3.36 -11.96
CA ASN A 34 -3.45 -4.17 -13.12
C ASN A 34 -2.64 -3.86 -14.39
N LEU A 35 -1.75 -2.86 -14.35
CA LEU A 35 -0.90 -2.51 -15.48
C LEU A 35 0.37 -3.35 -15.46
N ASP A 36 0.92 -3.67 -16.62
CA ASP A 36 2.25 -4.24 -16.71
C ASP A 36 3.33 -3.16 -16.46
N SER A 37 4.57 -3.59 -16.17
CA SER A 37 5.65 -2.66 -15.85
C SER A 37 6.06 -1.77 -17.02
N ALA A 38 5.94 -2.26 -18.26
CA ALA A 38 6.28 -1.50 -19.46
C ALA A 38 5.27 -0.39 -19.71
N GLU A 39 3.99 -0.67 -19.45
CA GLU A 39 2.89 0.28 -19.57
C GLU A 39 2.97 1.38 -18.51
N ILE A 40 3.25 1.02 -17.26
CA ILE A 40 3.54 1.99 -16.18
C ILE A 40 4.70 2.91 -16.63
N THR A 41 5.78 2.29 -17.10
CA THR A 41 6.97 3.02 -17.54
C THR A 41 6.66 3.99 -18.68
N ALA A 42 5.95 3.54 -19.72
CA ALA A 42 5.57 4.38 -20.85
C ALA A 42 4.66 5.55 -20.45
N ARG A 43 3.72 5.33 -19.53
CA ARG A 43 2.79 6.37 -19.05
C ARG A 43 3.48 7.47 -18.23
N PHE A 44 4.54 7.14 -17.49
CA PHE A 44 5.21 8.08 -16.59
C PHE A 44 6.52 8.68 -17.13
N GLN A 45 7.22 8.00 -18.04
CA GLN A 45 8.41 8.57 -18.68
C GLN A 45 8.13 9.86 -19.47
N THR A 46 6.91 9.97 -20.03
CA THR A 46 6.48 11.15 -20.81
C THR A 46 6.16 12.38 -19.95
N SER A 47 6.04 12.23 -18.63
CA SER A 47 5.68 13.31 -17.70
C SER A 47 6.86 13.83 -16.86
N ALA A 48 8.04 13.23 -16.99
CA ALA A 48 9.26 13.74 -16.39
C ALA A 48 9.71 15.02 -17.15
N PRO A 49 9.87 16.17 -16.48
CA PRO A 49 10.53 17.30 -17.12
C PRO A 49 11.95 16.86 -17.49
N HIS A 50 12.33 16.98 -18.76
CA HIS A 50 13.73 16.88 -19.17
C HIS A 50 14.54 17.94 -18.40
N ILE A 51 15.06 17.60 -17.23
CA ILE A 51 16.12 18.36 -16.57
C ILE A 51 17.40 18.00 -17.32
N THR A 52 17.54 18.49 -18.54
CA THR A 52 18.84 18.58 -19.17
C THR A 52 19.60 19.66 -18.42
N ARG A 53 20.62 19.26 -17.66
CA ARG A 53 21.69 20.15 -17.21
C ARG A 53 22.41 20.67 -18.46
N SER A 54 21.88 21.72 -19.09
CA SER A 54 22.60 22.47 -20.11
C SER A 54 23.33 23.63 -19.43
N ALA A 55 24.65 23.54 -19.42
CA ALA A 55 25.53 24.64 -19.09
C ALA A 55 25.66 25.59 -20.30
N LYS A 56 25.69 26.89 -20.00
CA LYS A 56 26.18 28.03 -20.79
C LYS A 56 25.21 28.73 -21.77
N ASN A 57 24.89 29.96 -21.38
CA ASN A 57 24.97 31.23 -22.12
C ASN A 57 24.64 31.22 -23.61
N SER A 58 23.43 31.65 -23.94
CA SER A 58 23.16 32.56 -25.06
C SER A 58 21.89 33.39 -24.78
N GLU A 59 21.94 34.67 -25.14
CA GLU A 59 20.92 35.70 -24.91
C GLU A 59 19.60 35.41 -25.66
N PRO A 60 18.44 35.91 -25.17
CA PRO A 60 17.17 35.64 -25.82
C PRO A 60 16.88 36.66 -26.94
N SER A 61 16.78 36.15 -28.17
CA SER A 61 16.07 36.81 -29.26
C SER A 61 14.56 36.64 -29.09
N VAL A 62 13.84 37.76 -29.06
CA VAL A 62 12.38 37.82 -28.90
C VAL A 62 11.70 37.44 -30.22
N GLU A 63 11.18 36.22 -30.31
CA GLU A 63 10.20 35.82 -31.32
C GLU A 63 8.82 35.68 -30.68
N HIS A 64 7.86 36.48 -31.14
CA HIS A 64 6.44 36.35 -30.82
C HIS A 64 5.83 35.21 -31.64
N GLY A 65 6.06 33.98 -31.19
CA GLY A 65 5.31 32.81 -31.64
C GLY A 65 4.21 32.47 -30.65
N THR A 66 2.94 32.60 -31.06
CA THR A 66 1.78 32.07 -30.35
C THR A 66 1.79 30.54 -30.43
N SER A 67 2.64 29.88 -29.63
CA SER A 67 2.53 28.45 -29.38
C SER A 67 1.69 28.24 -28.12
N SER A 68 0.49 27.68 -28.30
CA SER A 68 -0.28 27.14 -27.19
C SER A 68 0.47 25.90 -26.66
N SER A 69 1.45 26.11 -25.77
CA SER A 69 2.09 24.98 -25.10
C SER A 69 1.03 24.33 -24.21
N THR A 70 0.48 23.21 -24.65
CA THR A 70 -0.36 22.35 -23.82
C THR A 70 0.44 22.00 -22.57
N LYS A 71 -0.08 22.42 -21.40
CA LYS A 71 0.61 22.18 -20.13
C LYS A 71 0.48 20.70 -19.83
N ALA A 72 1.59 19.99 -19.73
CA ALA A 72 1.58 18.56 -19.42
C ALA A 72 0.95 18.31 -18.03
N THR A 73 0.08 17.30 -17.95
CA THR A 73 -0.42 16.77 -16.68
C THR A 73 0.71 16.14 -15.88
N LYS A 74 0.74 16.40 -14.58
CA LYS A 74 1.72 15.82 -13.65
C LYS A 74 1.05 14.78 -12.77
N TYR A 75 1.72 13.66 -12.53
CA TYR A 75 1.24 12.59 -11.67
C TYR A 75 2.15 12.45 -10.45
N ILE A 76 1.57 12.25 -9.27
CA ILE A 76 2.28 11.89 -8.05
C ILE A 76 1.69 10.58 -7.55
N ILE A 77 2.50 9.52 -7.47
CA ILE A 77 2.03 8.21 -7.06
C ILE A 77 2.02 8.12 -5.53
N VAL A 78 0.92 7.62 -4.96
CA VAL A 78 0.75 7.46 -3.51
C VAL A 78 0.48 5.99 -3.20
N PHE A 79 1.39 5.36 -2.48
CA PHE A 79 1.26 3.99 -2.01
C PHE A 79 0.65 3.93 -0.60
N ASP A 80 -0.06 2.85 -0.30
CA ASP A 80 -0.54 2.56 1.05
C ASP A 80 0.63 2.26 2.00
N GLY A 81 0.46 2.73 3.23
CA GLY A 81 1.36 2.51 4.34
C GLY A 81 1.06 1.28 5.18
N PRO A 82 1.82 1.12 6.28
CA PRO A 82 1.65 0.01 7.20
C PRO A 82 0.45 0.17 8.15
N VAL A 83 -0.09 1.38 8.36
CA VAL A 83 -1.27 1.58 9.22
C VAL A 83 -2.56 1.38 8.41
N ARG A 84 -3.03 0.14 8.33
CA ARG A 84 -4.23 -0.27 7.58
C ARG A 84 -4.99 -1.36 8.34
N THR A 85 -6.32 -1.38 8.24
CA THR A 85 -7.17 -2.38 8.93
C THR A 85 -7.60 -3.54 8.01
N SER A 86 -7.54 -3.37 6.70
CA SER A 86 -7.90 -4.41 5.71
C SER A 86 -6.74 -4.78 4.80
N GLU A 87 -6.84 -5.98 4.22
CA GLU A 87 -5.97 -6.47 3.16
C GLU A 87 -6.44 -5.90 1.81
N SER A 88 -5.78 -4.84 1.29
CA SER A 88 -6.04 -4.32 -0.07
C SER A 88 -5.42 -5.23 -1.14
N SER A 89 -5.77 -5.11 -2.43
CA SER A 89 -5.09 -5.89 -3.50
C SER A 89 -3.59 -5.58 -3.59
N LEU A 90 -3.18 -4.37 -3.20
CA LEU A 90 -1.78 -3.95 -3.00
C LEU A 90 -1.17 -4.40 -1.67
N SER A 91 -1.94 -5.00 -0.76
CA SER A 91 -1.37 -5.68 0.42
C SER A 91 -0.53 -6.90 0.04
N ASN A 92 -0.65 -7.34 -1.21
CA ASN A 92 0.28 -8.28 -1.81
C ASN A 92 1.65 -7.63 -2.01
N GLY A 93 2.63 -8.06 -1.19
CA GLY A 93 3.99 -7.55 -1.22
C GLY A 93 4.70 -7.69 -2.57
N LEU A 94 4.35 -8.70 -3.38
CA LEU A 94 4.88 -8.87 -4.74
C LEU A 94 4.34 -7.80 -5.70
N VAL A 95 3.02 -7.61 -5.71
CA VAL A 95 2.37 -6.63 -6.60
C VAL A 95 2.81 -5.22 -6.25
N LEU A 96 2.84 -4.90 -4.94
CA LEU A 96 3.30 -3.61 -4.46
C LEU A 96 4.72 -3.31 -4.94
N ARG A 97 5.65 -4.25 -4.70
CA ARG A 97 7.04 -4.09 -5.12
C ARG A 97 7.10 -3.94 -6.63
N ARG A 98 6.45 -4.81 -7.42
CA ARG A 98 6.48 -4.75 -8.90
C ARG A 98 6.09 -3.37 -9.41
N VAL A 99 4.99 -2.83 -8.90
CA VAL A 99 4.52 -1.48 -9.25
C VAL A 99 5.53 -0.42 -8.82
N MET A 100 6.05 -0.52 -7.60
CA MET A 100 7.07 0.41 -7.09
C MET A 100 8.34 0.41 -7.94
N LYS A 101 8.81 -0.76 -8.40
CA LYS A 101 9.94 -0.87 -9.34
C LYS A 101 9.67 -0.06 -10.60
N ALA A 102 8.54 -0.32 -11.26
CA ALA A 102 8.19 0.32 -12.51
C ALA A 102 8.06 1.84 -12.35
N VAL A 103 7.55 2.30 -11.22
CA VAL A 103 7.48 3.74 -10.88
C VAL A 103 8.87 4.34 -10.70
N ILE A 104 9.80 3.64 -10.03
CA ILE A 104 11.19 4.09 -9.86
C ILE A 104 11.94 4.08 -11.20
N GLU A 105 11.77 3.04 -12.03
CA GLU A 105 12.35 2.93 -13.38
C GLU A 105 11.85 4.04 -14.32
N ALA A 106 10.59 4.43 -14.17
CA ALA A 106 10.01 5.58 -14.86
C ALA A 106 10.52 6.93 -14.35
N ASN A 107 11.25 6.97 -13.24
CA ASN A 107 11.60 8.18 -12.50
C ASN A 107 10.35 9.02 -12.15
N ALA A 108 9.22 8.36 -11.87
CA ALA A 108 7.99 9.03 -11.48
C ALA A 108 8.05 9.43 -9.99
N PRO A 109 7.57 10.64 -9.62
CA PRO A 109 7.54 11.03 -8.23
C PRO A 109 6.50 10.20 -7.48
N PHE A 110 6.92 9.63 -6.36
CA PHE A 110 6.04 8.86 -5.49
C PHE A 110 6.27 9.19 -4.02
N ILE A 111 5.28 8.84 -3.21
CA ILE A 111 5.36 8.80 -1.75
C ILE A 111 4.69 7.53 -1.25
N VAL A 112 5.09 7.07 -0.07
CA VAL A 112 4.37 6.01 0.65
C VAL A 112 3.70 6.64 1.87
N ALA A 113 2.37 6.55 1.94
CA ALA A 113 1.59 7.08 3.05
C ALA A 113 1.95 6.35 4.36
N PRO A 114 1.77 6.94 5.54
CA PRO A 114 1.89 6.22 6.81
C PRO A 114 0.73 5.24 7.05
N GLY A 115 -0.46 5.58 6.55
CA GLY A 115 -1.67 4.76 6.57
C GLY A 115 -2.27 4.64 5.18
N LEU A 116 -3.55 4.92 5.02
CA LEU A 116 -4.21 4.81 3.70
C LEU A 116 -3.76 5.92 2.72
N ALA A 117 -3.45 5.53 1.49
CA ALA A 117 -3.11 6.44 0.39
C ALA A 117 -4.23 7.45 0.13
N ALA A 118 -5.49 7.01 0.22
CA ALA A 118 -6.67 7.87 0.10
C ALA A 118 -6.65 9.04 1.11
N ALA A 119 -6.25 8.79 2.36
CA ALA A 119 -6.14 9.83 3.38
C ALA A 119 -4.99 10.80 3.07
N GLN A 120 -3.85 10.28 2.62
CA GLN A 120 -2.71 11.09 2.22
C GLN A 120 -3.01 11.97 1.00
N ILE A 121 -3.72 11.44 0.00
CA ILE A 121 -4.17 12.18 -1.19
C ILE A 121 -5.11 13.32 -0.80
N ALA A 122 -6.08 13.06 0.09
CA ALA A 122 -6.97 14.11 0.58
C ALA A 122 -6.21 15.24 1.30
N TYR A 123 -5.21 14.90 2.12
CA TYR A 123 -4.31 15.90 2.73
C TYR A 123 -3.53 16.69 1.68
N MET A 124 -2.96 15.99 0.69
CA MET A 124 -2.21 16.64 -0.39
C MET A 124 -3.07 17.64 -1.17
N TYR A 125 -4.35 17.34 -1.37
CA TYR A 125 -5.30 18.26 -1.98
C TYR A 125 -5.56 19.47 -1.09
N SER A 126 -5.79 19.27 0.22
CA SER A 126 -6.05 20.39 1.14
C SER A 126 -4.86 21.35 1.30
N GLU A 127 -3.62 20.86 1.13
CA GLU A 127 -2.41 21.70 1.15
C GLU A 127 -2.06 22.27 -0.25
N GLY A 128 -2.84 21.94 -1.29
CA GLY A 128 -2.62 22.44 -2.65
C GLY A 128 -1.46 21.79 -3.40
N PHE A 129 -0.97 20.63 -2.96
CA PHE A 129 0.06 19.87 -3.68
C PHE A 129 -0.48 19.19 -4.94
N ILE A 130 -1.78 18.88 -4.93
CA ILE A 130 -2.49 18.27 -6.07
C ILE A 130 -3.80 19.02 -6.31
N THR A 131 -4.32 18.87 -7.53
CA THR A 131 -5.59 19.45 -8.00
C THR A 131 -6.71 18.41 -8.09
N HIS A 132 -6.34 17.14 -8.27
CA HIS A 132 -7.26 16.04 -8.53
C HIS A 132 -6.70 14.75 -7.90
N ALA A 133 -7.59 13.80 -7.58
CA ALA A 133 -7.23 12.45 -7.16
C ALA A 133 -7.60 11.44 -8.24
N ALA A 134 -6.86 10.35 -8.37
CA ALA A 134 -7.26 9.17 -9.13
C ALA A 134 -6.96 7.93 -8.28
N GLY A 135 -7.92 7.02 -8.12
CA GLY A 135 -7.80 5.91 -7.18
C GLY A 135 -9.12 5.45 -6.62
N SER A 136 -9.06 4.86 -5.43
CA SER A 136 -10.21 4.48 -4.64
C SER A 136 -11.07 5.69 -4.32
N ASP A 137 -12.38 5.50 -4.45
CA ASP A 137 -13.42 6.41 -3.98
C ASP A 137 -13.46 6.54 -2.45
N ASP A 138 -12.68 5.73 -1.71
CA ASP A 138 -12.40 5.94 -0.28
C ASP A 138 -11.80 7.33 0.00
N VAL A 139 -11.26 8.02 -1.01
CA VAL A 139 -10.77 9.40 -0.87
C VAL A 139 -11.86 10.37 -0.36
N PHE A 140 -13.14 10.10 -0.68
CA PHE A 140 -14.27 10.89 -0.17
C PHE A 140 -14.51 10.69 1.33
N LEU A 141 -13.98 9.62 1.94
CA LEU A 141 -13.99 9.44 3.39
C LEU A 141 -13.07 10.43 4.10
N PHE A 142 -12.12 11.06 3.41
CA PHE A 142 -11.09 11.90 4.02
C PHE A 142 -11.22 13.38 3.64
N GLY A 143 -11.75 13.69 2.46
CA GLY A 143 -11.86 15.08 1.98
C GLY A 143 -12.85 15.26 0.84
N ASP A 144 -12.84 16.44 0.25
CA ASP A 144 -13.68 16.87 -0.87
C ASP A 144 -12.92 16.87 -2.22
N VAL A 145 -11.76 16.22 -2.27
CA VAL A 145 -10.92 16.15 -3.47
C VAL A 145 -11.71 15.59 -4.66
N PRO A 146 -11.68 16.26 -5.83
CA PRO A 146 -12.32 15.75 -7.03
C PRO A 146 -11.67 14.44 -7.50
N LEU A 147 -12.47 13.40 -7.70
CA LEU A 147 -12.01 12.07 -8.10
C LEU A 147 -12.10 11.92 -9.63
N VAL A 148 -10.96 11.66 -10.26
CA VAL A 148 -10.85 11.30 -11.67
C VAL A 148 -11.07 9.80 -11.81
N VAL A 149 -12.14 9.46 -12.51
CA VAL A 149 -12.51 8.10 -12.91
C VAL A 149 -11.98 7.85 -14.32
N ASN A 150 -11.54 6.61 -14.56
CA ASN A 150 -11.02 6.14 -15.84
C ASN A 150 -9.81 6.92 -16.37
N LEU A 151 -8.93 7.40 -15.47
CA LEU A 151 -7.73 8.16 -15.84
C LEU A 151 -6.90 7.50 -16.94
N PHE A 152 -6.78 6.17 -16.89
CA PHE A 152 -5.90 5.39 -17.76
C PHE A 152 -6.64 4.50 -18.77
N GLY A 153 -7.97 4.53 -18.80
CA GLY A 153 -8.74 3.72 -19.74
C GLY A 153 -8.74 2.21 -19.45
N ASN A 154 -8.21 1.76 -18.30
CA ASN A 154 -7.98 0.34 -18.00
C ASN A 154 -9.27 -0.50 -18.08
N SER A 155 -10.40 0.07 -17.67
CA SER A 155 -11.69 -0.62 -17.72
C SER A 155 -12.48 -0.32 -19.00
N ARG A 156 -12.27 0.87 -19.58
CA ARG A 156 -12.98 1.37 -20.77
C ARG A 156 -12.04 2.30 -21.56
N PRO A 157 -11.24 1.76 -22.50
CA PRO A 157 -10.20 2.52 -23.19
C PRO A 157 -10.76 3.59 -24.14
N ASP A 158 -12.05 3.48 -24.49
CA ASP A 158 -12.82 4.42 -25.30
C ASP A 158 -13.31 5.65 -24.52
N LEU A 159 -13.39 5.57 -23.19
CA LEU A 159 -13.87 6.67 -22.36
C LEU A 159 -12.74 7.61 -21.96
N LYS A 160 -12.96 8.91 -22.15
CA LYS A 160 -12.09 9.96 -21.63
C LYS A 160 -12.14 10.00 -20.10
N PRO A 161 -11.12 10.59 -19.43
CA PRO A 161 -11.19 10.87 -18.00
C PRO A 161 -12.46 11.62 -17.63
N GLN A 162 -13.10 11.19 -16.54
CA GLN A 162 -14.30 11.84 -16.01
C GLN A 162 -14.09 12.20 -14.55
N LEU A 163 -14.79 13.22 -14.08
CA LEU A 163 -14.72 13.76 -12.74
C LEU A 163 -15.98 13.41 -11.96
N LEU A 164 -15.78 12.87 -10.77
CA LEU A 164 -16.80 12.73 -9.75
C LEU A 164 -16.51 13.70 -8.61
N GLN A 165 -17.50 14.51 -8.26
CA GLN A 165 -17.40 15.47 -7.15
C GLN A 165 -18.27 15.02 -5.98
N ARG A 166 -17.70 15.08 -4.78
CA ARG A 166 -18.39 14.74 -3.53
C ARG A 166 -19.68 15.54 -3.32
N ARG A 167 -19.65 16.84 -3.65
CA ARG A 167 -20.82 17.73 -3.54
C ARG A 167 -21.99 17.24 -4.41
N THR A 168 -21.72 16.86 -5.64
CA THR A 168 -22.73 16.35 -6.58
C THR A 168 -23.29 15.02 -6.11
N LEU A 169 -22.43 14.13 -5.58
CA LEU A 169 -22.85 12.87 -4.96
C LEU A 169 -23.80 13.12 -3.78
N PHE A 170 -23.43 14.00 -2.86
CA PHE A 170 -24.22 14.32 -1.66
C PHE A 170 -25.57 14.94 -2.01
N ALA A 171 -25.58 15.87 -2.97
CA ALA A 171 -26.81 16.47 -3.47
C ALA A 171 -27.75 15.42 -4.07
N SER A 172 -27.21 14.47 -4.84
CA SER A 172 -28.02 13.40 -5.44
C SER A 172 -28.66 12.50 -4.37
N LEU A 173 -27.93 12.17 -3.31
CA LEU A 173 -28.39 11.26 -2.24
C LEU A 173 -29.19 11.97 -1.15
N ASN A 174 -29.24 13.31 -1.16
CA ASN A 174 -29.81 14.14 -0.11
C ASN A 174 -29.24 13.79 1.28
N ILE A 175 -27.91 13.72 1.39
CA ILE A 175 -27.20 13.38 2.62
C ILE A 175 -26.17 14.44 3.00
N ASN A 176 -25.87 14.51 4.29
CA ASN A 176 -24.74 15.28 4.81
C ASN A 176 -23.48 14.41 4.96
N GLU A 177 -22.40 15.02 5.40
CA GLU A 177 -21.11 14.36 5.61
C GLU A 177 -21.16 13.21 6.61
N THR A 178 -21.82 13.40 7.76
CA THR A 178 -21.92 12.37 8.79
C THR A 178 -22.69 11.16 8.27
N MET A 179 -23.84 11.39 7.62
CA MET A 179 -24.65 10.34 7.01
C MET A 179 -23.87 9.59 5.93
N PHE A 180 -23.09 10.29 5.11
CA PHE A 180 -22.25 9.67 4.10
C PHE A 180 -21.17 8.77 4.72
N LEU A 181 -20.45 9.25 5.74
CA LEU A 181 -19.41 8.45 6.40
C LEU A 181 -19.98 7.17 6.99
N GLU A 182 -21.10 7.26 7.71
CA GLU A 182 -21.74 6.08 8.29
C GLU A 182 -22.25 5.11 7.20
N ALA A 183 -22.89 5.64 6.15
CA ALA A 183 -23.40 4.82 5.05
C ALA A 183 -22.27 4.15 4.25
N ALA A 184 -21.16 4.85 4.01
CA ALA A 184 -20.00 4.30 3.31
C ALA A 184 -19.30 3.20 4.12
N ILE A 185 -19.19 3.38 5.45
CA ILE A 185 -18.70 2.31 6.34
C ILE A 185 -19.66 1.10 6.29
N GLY A 186 -20.97 1.34 6.36
CA GLY A 186 -21.99 0.28 6.28
C GLY A 186 -21.98 -0.49 4.96
N ALA A 187 -21.79 0.23 3.85
CA ALA A 187 -21.67 -0.36 2.52
C ALA A 187 -20.40 -1.20 2.35
N GLY A 188 -19.36 -0.93 3.14
CA GLY A 188 -18.03 -1.52 3.01
C GLY A 188 -17.07 -0.55 2.34
N CYS A 189 -15.88 -0.40 2.93
CA CYS A 189 -14.82 0.50 2.48
C CYS A 189 -13.44 -0.09 2.84
N ALA A 190 -12.34 0.57 2.46
CA ALA A 190 -11.00 0.07 2.80
C ALA A 190 -10.75 -0.07 4.32
N ALA A 191 -11.52 0.59 5.18
CA ALA A 191 -11.35 0.46 6.62
C ALA A 191 -12.13 -0.71 7.23
N HIS A 192 -13.14 -1.24 6.54
CA HIS A 192 -14.08 -2.21 7.07
C HIS A 192 -14.82 -2.95 5.95
N ASP A 193 -14.82 -4.28 6.01
CA ASP A 193 -15.52 -5.12 5.04
C ASP A 193 -17.03 -4.83 5.04
N GLN A 194 -17.70 -5.14 3.93
CA GLN A 194 -19.13 -4.89 3.78
C GLN A 194 -19.93 -5.54 4.92
N PHE A 195 -20.62 -4.72 5.70
CA PHE A 195 -21.41 -5.20 6.84
C PHE A 195 -22.76 -5.78 6.41
N ILE A 196 -23.42 -5.16 5.43
CA ILE A 196 -24.77 -5.57 5.05
C ILE A 196 -24.72 -6.44 3.79
N PRO A 197 -25.08 -7.74 3.86
CA PRO A 197 -25.40 -8.52 2.67
C PRO A 197 -26.76 -8.05 2.15
N LEU A 198 -26.80 -6.88 1.51
CA LEU A 198 -27.98 -6.39 0.80
C LEU A 198 -28.13 -7.23 -0.46
N LYS A 199 -28.80 -8.38 -0.33
CA LYS A 199 -29.05 -9.32 -1.43
C LYS A 199 -30.24 -8.94 -2.30
N GLU A 200 -30.94 -7.83 -2.03
CA GLU A 200 -32.19 -7.50 -2.73
C GLU A 200 -32.16 -6.17 -3.54
N SER A 201 -32.25 -6.37 -4.86
CA SER A 201 -32.84 -5.58 -5.97
C SER A 201 -32.51 -4.07 -6.18
N ASN A 202 -32.06 -3.77 -7.41
CA ASN A 202 -31.99 -2.48 -8.14
C ASN A 202 -31.25 -1.28 -7.52
N VAL A 203 -30.84 -1.33 -6.26
CA VAL A 203 -30.09 -0.24 -5.62
C VAL A 203 -28.66 -0.65 -5.31
N THR A 204 -27.76 0.33 -5.29
CA THR A 204 -26.37 0.10 -4.91
C THR A 204 -26.23 -0.08 -3.40
N THR A 205 -25.16 -0.74 -2.95
CA THR A 205 -24.89 -0.98 -1.51
C THR A 205 -24.78 0.31 -0.70
N LEU A 206 -24.17 1.36 -1.27
CA LEU A 206 -24.12 2.69 -0.66
C LEU A 206 -25.52 3.31 -0.52
N GLU A 207 -26.32 3.25 -1.58
CA GLU A 207 -27.67 3.80 -1.59
C GLU A 207 -28.58 3.10 -0.56
N ALA A 208 -28.49 1.77 -0.48
CA ALA A 208 -29.22 1.01 0.51
C ALA A 208 -28.78 1.29 1.96
N ALA A 209 -27.49 1.55 2.21
CA ALA A 209 -27.02 2.00 3.51
C ALA A 209 -27.57 3.40 3.87
N VAL A 210 -27.63 4.32 2.89
CA VAL A 210 -28.26 5.64 3.05
C VAL A 210 -29.74 5.51 3.39
N ILE A 211 -30.49 4.70 2.63
CA ILE A 211 -31.92 4.44 2.85
C ILE A 211 -32.14 3.87 4.27
N SER A 212 -31.30 2.91 4.67
CA SER A 212 -31.36 2.31 6.02
C SER A 212 -31.15 3.35 7.12
N GLY A 213 -30.19 4.27 6.93
CA GLY A 213 -29.98 5.40 7.84
C GLY A 213 -31.18 6.33 7.90
N GLN A 214 -31.82 6.65 6.77
CA GLN A 214 -33.02 7.50 6.74
C GLN A 214 -34.21 6.88 7.48
N TYR A 215 -34.40 5.56 7.41
CA TYR A 215 -35.44 4.85 8.16
C TYR A 215 -35.24 4.86 9.68
N SER A 216 -34.03 5.17 10.17
CA SER A 216 -33.78 5.27 11.62
C SER A 216 -34.43 6.49 12.28
N GLY A 217 -34.84 7.49 11.47
CA GLY A 217 -35.50 8.73 11.88
C GLY A 217 -34.56 9.94 11.98
N ASP A 218 -33.27 9.73 12.19
CA ASP A 218 -32.26 10.80 12.29
C ASP A 218 -31.16 10.71 11.22
N GLY A 219 -31.30 9.78 10.28
CA GLY A 219 -30.33 9.57 9.20
C GLY A 219 -29.11 8.74 9.59
N SER A 220 -29.01 8.24 10.83
CA SER A 220 -27.85 7.47 11.28
C SER A 220 -27.95 6.00 10.85
N PHE A 221 -27.05 5.60 9.96
CA PHE A 221 -26.88 4.19 9.61
C PHE A 221 -26.41 3.37 10.82
N PHE A 222 -25.54 3.94 11.68
CA PHE A 222 -25.03 3.22 12.84
C PHE A 222 -26.15 2.85 13.82
N LYS A 223 -27.13 3.74 14.04
CA LYS A 223 -28.31 3.43 14.85
C LYS A 223 -29.19 2.36 14.22
N ALA A 224 -29.41 2.43 12.90
CA ALA A 224 -30.15 1.38 12.18
C ALA A 224 -29.47 0.02 12.34
N ALA A 225 -28.16 -0.04 12.13
CA ALA A 225 -27.37 -1.28 12.25
C ALA A 225 -27.35 -1.81 13.68
N SER A 226 -27.21 -0.94 14.69
CA SER A 226 -27.18 -1.33 16.10
C SER A 226 -28.49 -1.94 16.60
N ARG A 227 -29.63 -1.58 15.98
CA ARG A 227 -30.93 -2.23 16.27
C ARG A 227 -30.96 -3.68 15.79
N LEU A 228 -30.25 -3.99 14.71
CA LEU A 228 -30.16 -5.35 14.15
C LEU A 228 -29.11 -6.19 14.87
N ALA A 229 -27.95 -5.58 15.16
CA ALA A 229 -26.82 -6.24 15.80
C ALA A 229 -26.15 -5.30 16.81
N PRO A 230 -26.52 -5.33 18.11
CA PRO A 230 -25.97 -4.41 19.11
C PRO A 230 -24.45 -4.46 19.25
N ASN A 231 -23.84 -5.63 19.06
CA ASN A 231 -22.39 -5.81 19.17
C ASN A 231 -21.59 -5.06 18.09
N LEU A 232 -22.23 -4.74 16.97
CA LEU A 232 -21.60 -4.08 15.84
C LEU A 232 -21.29 -2.61 16.09
N GLN A 233 -22.07 -1.96 16.96
CA GLN A 233 -21.93 -0.53 17.23
C GLN A 233 -20.48 -0.15 17.57
N LEU A 234 -19.81 -1.00 18.35
CA LEU A 234 -18.42 -0.79 18.73
C LEU A 234 -17.47 -0.88 17.52
N GLU A 235 -17.67 -1.85 16.62
CA GLU A 235 -16.83 -2.03 15.42
C GLU A 235 -16.99 -0.86 14.44
N LEU A 236 -18.23 -0.39 14.24
CA LEU A 236 -18.53 0.78 13.42
C LEU A 236 -17.90 2.06 13.98
N ILE A 237 -17.98 2.27 15.29
CA ILE A 237 -17.34 3.42 15.96
C ILE A 237 -15.82 3.34 15.87
N LYS A 238 -15.23 2.15 16.06
CA LYS A 238 -13.79 1.93 15.87
C LYS A 238 -13.37 2.26 14.44
N THR A 239 -14.13 1.82 13.45
CA THR A 239 -13.87 2.10 12.03
C THR A 239 -13.95 3.59 11.73
N LEU A 240 -15.01 4.27 12.20
CA LEU A 240 -15.15 5.71 12.02
C LEU A 240 -13.98 6.46 12.68
N THR A 241 -13.59 6.04 13.88
CA THR A 241 -12.43 6.59 14.60
C THR A 241 -11.14 6.37 13.83
N PHE A 242 -10.93 5.18 13.26
CA PHE A 242 -9.81 4.87 12.38
C PHE A 242 -9.76 5.80 11.17
N ILE A 243 -10.88 6.02 10.48
CA ILE A 243 -10.97 6.93 9.32
C ILE A 243 -10.63 8.37 9.72
N ILE A 244 -11.20 8.88 10.81
CA ILE A 244 -10.98 10.27 11.27
C ILE A 244 -9.53 10.51 11.69
N ARG A 245 -8.86 9.47 12.20
CA ARG A 245 -7.54 9.53 12.83
C ARG A 245 -6.45 8.84 11.99
N GLN A 246 -6.64 8.73 10.68
CA GLN A 246 -5.61 8.20 9.79
C GLN A 246 -4.28 8.94 9.96
N PRO A 247 -3.15 8.23 10.07
CA PRO A 247 -1.85 8.86 10.11
C PRO A 247 -1.49 9.42 8.72
N ILE A 248 -1.01 10.65 8.70
CA ILE A 248 -0.69 11.43 7.50
C ILE A 248 0.75 11.92 7.60
N LEU A 249 1.47 11.87 6.49
CA LEU A 249 2.81 12.44 6.34
C LEU A 249 2.68 13.92 5.97
N LEU A 250 3.18 14.79 6.85
CA LEU A 250 3.20 16.23 6.64
C LEU A 250 4.36 16.66 5.75
N LYS A 251 4.27 17.91 5.25
CA LYS A 251 5.31 18.53 4.41
C LYS A 251 6.69 18.65 5.06
N ASP A 252 6.77 18.65 6.38
CA ASP A 252 8.02 18.68 7.16
C ASP A 252 8.61 17.27 7.40
N GLY A 253 7.94 16.22 6.90
CA GLY A 253 8.34 14.82 7.07
C GLY A 253 7.82 14.18 8.36
N ASN A 254 7.09 14.92 9.21
CA ASN A 254 6.50 14.36 10.42
C ASN A 254 5.22 13.58 10.11
N VAL A 255 5.00 12.50 10.85
CA VAL A 255 3.74 11.76 10.81
C VAL A 255 2.86 12.20 11.97
N VAL A 256 1.62 12.59 11.66
CA VAL A 256 0.63 12.98 12.65
C VAL A 256 -0.68 12.23 12.42
N LEU A 257 -1.46 12.04 13.47
CA LEU A 257 -2.82 11.55 13.32
C LEU A 257 -3.71 12.66 12.74
N GLY A 258 -4.52 12.31 11.76
CA GLY A 258 -5.56 13.16 11.22
C GLY A 258 -6.44 13.72 12.34
N ASN A 259 -6.88 14.96 12.17
CA ASN A 259 -7.75 15.62 13.14
C ASN A 259 -8.86 16.39 12.44
N ARG A 260 -9.69 15.67 11.69
CA ARG A 260 -10.78 16.25 10.89
C ARG A 260 -11.69 17.18 11.69
N TYR A 261 -11.94 16.88 12.96
CA TYR A 261 -12.87 17.62 13.81
C TYR A 261 -12.18 18.49 14.87
N ASN A 262 -10.87 18.71 14.80
CA ASN A 262 -10.10 19.48 15.79
C ASN A 262 -10.34 19.03 17.25
N GLN A 263 -10.57 17.73 17.44
CA GLN A 263 -10.84 17.14 18.76
C GLN A 263 -9.56 16.63 19.40
N LYS A 264 -9.49 16.68 20.73
CA LYS A 264 -8.40 16.07 21.49
C LYS A 264 -8.31 14.57 21.17
N VAL A 265 -7.10 14.08 20.92
CA VAL A 265 -6.84 12.67 20.66
C VAL A 265 -7.03 11.87 21.96
N PRO A 266 -7.93 10.88 22.00
CA PRO A 266 -8.08 10.00 23.15
C PRO A 266 -6.81 9.18 23.42
N GLN A 267 -6.56 8.80 24.68
CA GLN A 267 -5.35 8.04 25.03
C GLN A 267 -5.37 6.61 24.49
N ASP A 268 -6.56 6.03 24.38
CA ASP A 268 -6.88 4.69 23.87
C ASP A 268 -6.93 4.63 22.33
N ILE A 269 -6.67 5.73 21.62
CA ILE A 269 -6.67 5.75 20.15
C ILE A 269 -5.74 4.70 19.53
N VAL A 270 -4.70 4.34 20.27
CA VAL A 270 -3.69 3.36 19.91
C VAL A 270 -4.30 1.97 19.70
N GLU A 271 -5.39 1.64 20.39
CA GLU A 271 -6.12 0.37 20.20
C GLU A 271 -6.88 0.31 18.88
N VAL A 272 -7.13 1.47 18.26
CA VAL A 272 -7.90 1.60 17.01
C VAL A 272 -6.98 1.83 15.82
N VAL A 273 -6.11 2.83 15.90
CA VAL A 273 -5.20 3.21 14.81
C VAL A 273 -3.88 2.43 14.85
N GLY A 274 -3.57 1.82 15.99
CA GLY A 274 -2.26 1.23 16.22
C GLY A 274 -1.25 2.24 16.74
N ARG A 275 -0.03 1.76 17.01
CA ARG A 275 1.07 2.59 17.52
C ARG A 275 1.82 3.26 16.38
N GLN A 276 2.23 4.50 16.61
CA GLN A 276 3.11 5.21 15.70
C GLN A 276 4.50 4.55 15.66
N LEU A 277 5.01 4.35 14.46
CA LEU A 277 6.39 3.87 14.25
C LEU A 277 7.39 5.02 14.43
N PRO A 278 8.67 4.73 14.74
CA PRO A 278 9.72 5.74 14.71
C PRO A 278 9.80 6.42 13.34
N ALA A 279 10.10 7.72 13.33
CA ALA A 279 10.19 8.53 12.10
C ALA A 279 11.15 7.93 11.05
N GLU A 280 12.22 7.28 11.52
CA GLU A 280 13.19 6.61 10.66
C GLU A 280 12.58 5.46 9.85
N LEU A 281 11.63 4.69 10.39
CA LEU A 281 10.94 3.66 9.61
C LEU A 281 10.06 4.27 8.53
N TYR A 282 9.35 5.36 8.84
CA TYR A 282 8.57 6.08 7.82
C TYR A 282 9.48 6.64 6.72
N TRP A 283 10.69 7.06 7.05
CA TRP A 283 11.68 7.48 6.06
C TRP A 283 12.07 6.32 5.13
N TYR A 284 12.41 5.14 5.67
CA TYR A 284 12.74 3.96 4.84
C TYR A 284 11.58 3.53 3.94
N ILE A 285 10.36 3.50 4.49
CA ILE A 285 9.14 3.16 3.76
C ILE A 285 8.89 4.18 2.63
N ASN A 286 9.00 5.47 2.91
CA ASN A 286 8.78 6.53 1.91
C ASN A 286 9.85 6.53 0.80
N LYS A 287 11.02 5.93 1.04
CA LYS A 287 12.06 5.72 0.01
C LYS A 287 11.89 4.42 -0.77
N GLY A 288 10.89 3.60 -0.45
CA GLY A 288 10.70 2.28 -1.05
C GLY A 288 11.78 1.26 -0.64
N LEU A 289 12.57 1.56 0.40
CA LEU A 289 13.62 0.67 0.92
C LEU A 289 13.06 -0.45 1.80
N LEU A 290 11.88 -0.22 2.40
CA LEU A 290 11.24 -1.15 3.31
C LEU A 290 9.77 -1.31 2.93
N GLY A 291 9.36 -2.54 2.64
CA GLY A 291 7.94 -2.86 2.44
C GLY A 291 7.09 -2.67 3.70
N PRO A 292 5.77 -2.49 3.55
CA PRO A 292 4.88 -2.19 4.68
C PRO A 292 4.56 -3.41 5.56
N GLU A 293 4.90 -4.64 5.18
CA GLU A 293 4.46 -5.87 5.83
C GLU A 293 5.00 -6.03 7.26
N TYR A 294 6.32 -5.89 7.45
CA TYR A 294 6.93 -5.98 8.79
C TYR A 294 6.61 -4.78 9.69
N PRO A 295 6.61 -3.53 9.17
CA PRO A 295 6.12 -2.40 9.93
C PRO A 295 4.64 -2.57 10.34
N HIS A 296 3.79 -3.11 9.46
CA HIS A 296 2.39 -3.44 9.78
C HIS A 296 2.31 -4.47 10.92
N ALA A 297 3.11 -5.54 10.85
CA ALA A 297 3.19 -6.54 11.91
C ALA A 297 3.65 -5.94 13.25
N ALA A 298 4.58 -4.98 13.23
CA ALA A 298 4.99 -4.26 14.44
C ALA A 298 3.87 -3.39 15.03
N ILE A 299 2.98 -2.84 14.20
CA ILE A 299 1.83 -2.02 14.62
C ILE A 299 0.72 -2.90 15.20
N TYR A 300 0.34 -3.98 14.51
CA TYR A 300 -0.90 -4.75 14.78
C TYR A 300 -0.71 -6.12 15.44
N ASP A 301 0.52 -6.54 15.73
CA ASP A 301 0.82 -7.86 16.33
C ASP A 301 0.50 -9.07 15.45
N VAL A 302 0.24 -8.84 14.18
CA VAL A 302 -0.09 -9.87 13.22
C VAL A 302 0.72 -9.65 11.96
N PHE A 303 1.51 -10.65 11.60
CA PHE A 303 2.09 -10.77 10.27
C PHE A 303 1.12 -11.55 9.38
N SER A 304 0.70 -10.95 8.27
CA SER A 304 -0.10 -11.60 7.24
C SER A 304 0.55 -11.33 5.89
N ASP A 305 0.85 -12.41 5.15
CA ASP A 305 1.16 -12.35 3.73
C ASP A 305 -0.13 -12.70 2.97
N TYR A 306 -0.53 -11.84 2.01
CA TYR A 306 -1.78 -11.94 1.27
C TYR A 306 -2.00 -13.32 0.63
N PHE A 307 -0.95 -13.98 0.12
CA PHE A 307 -1.07 -15.31 -0.49
C PHE A 307 -1.30 -16.44 0.50
N SER A 308 -0.99 -16.20 1.77
CA SER A 308 -0.97 -17.22 2.82
C SER A 308 -1.98 -16.93 3.91
N SER A 309 -2.74 -15.84 3.81
CA SER A 309 -3.76 -15.53 4.79
C SER A 309 -4.75 -16.69 4.83
N LYS A 310 -5.07 -17.16 6.05
CA LYS A 310 -6.06 -18.23 6.24
C LYS A 310 -7.42 -17.89 5.65
N LYS A 311 -7.68 -16.61 5.35
CA LYS A 311 -8.89 -16.14 4.67
C LYS A 311 -8.82 -16.42 3.17
N ALA A 312 -7.70 -16.06 2.51
CA ALA A 312 -7.52 -16.22 1.07
C ALA A 312 -7.51 -17.68 0.62
N THR A 313 -7.13 -18.61 1.50
CA THR A 313 -6.90 -20.00 1.14
C THR A 313 -8.04 -20.97 1.47
N LYS A 314 -9.15 -20.47 2.04
CA LYS A 314 -10.35 -21.29 2.33
C LYS A 314 -10.95 -21.97 1.10
N SER A 315 -10.73 -21.44 -0.09
CA SER A 315 -11.25 -21.95 -1.36
C SER A 315 -10.23 -22.75 -2.17
N LEU A 316 -9.01 -22.94 -1.66
CA LEU A 316 -7.97 -23.69 -2.36
C LEU A 316 -8.15 -25.21 -2.17
N GLU A 317 -7.72 -25.96 -3.18
CA GLU A 317 -7.69 -27.42 -3.12
C GLU A 317 -6.68 -27.90 -2.06
N THR A 318 -6.99 -29.03 -1.40
CA THR A 318 -6.19 -29.60 -0.29
C THR A 318 -4.72 -29.80 -0.65
N GLU A 319 -4.43 -30.25 -1.87
CA GLU A 319 -3.04 -30.45 -2.32
C GLU A 319 -2.26 -29.13 -2.47
N THR A 320 -2.92 -28.08 -2.96
CA THR A 320 -2.31 -26.75 -3.07
C THR A 320 -2.06 -26.15 -1.68
N LEU A 321 -3.00 -26.37 -0.75
CA LEU A 321 -2.86 -25.98 0.65
C LEU A 321 -1.66 -26.65 1.32
N ASP A 322 -1.52 -27.97 1.19
CA ASP A 322 -0.41 -28.73 1.77
C ASP A 322 0.95 -28.23 1.23
N ARG A 323 1.03 -27.93 -0.07
CA ARG A 323 2.25 -27.41 -0.68
C ARG A 323 2.60 -26.00 -0.19
N LEU A 324 1.60 -25.12 -0.08
CA LEU A 324 1.81 -23.80 0.50
C LEU A 324 2.28 -23.89 1.95
N MET A 325 1.74 -24.80 2.75
CA MET A 325 2.16 -25.00 4.14
C MET A 325 3.65 -25.34 4.26
N VAL A 326 4.17 -26.24 3.43
CA VAL A 326 5.60 -26.61 3.45
C VAL A 326 6.49 -25.41 3.15
N VAL A 327 6.10 -24.59 2.17
CA VAL A 327 6.85 -23.38 1.80
C VAL A 327 6.79 -22.34 2.93
N GLU A 328 5.61 -22.13 3.51
CA GLU A 328 5.42 -21.21 4.63
C GLU A 328 6.25 -21.62 5.86
N GLU A 329 6.32 -22.92 6.16
CA GLU A 329 7.16 -23.46 7.22
C GLU A 329 8.65 -23.23 6.95
N ALA A 330 9.09 -23.39 5.69
CA ALA A 330 10.47 -23.10 5.30
C ALA A 330 10.82 -21.60 5.42
N LEU A 331 9.90 -20.72 5.00
CA LEU A 331 10.08 -19.26 5.03
C LEU A 331 9.95 -18.66 6.44
N GLN A 332 9.32 -19.37 7.38
CA GLN A 332 9.12 -18.93 8.75
C GLN A 332 10.41 -18.45 9.41
N SER A 333 11.50 -19.21 9.24
CA SER A 333 12.80 -18.88 9.83
C SER A 333 13.37 -17.57 9.29
N ILE A 334 13.18 -17.30 8.00
CA ILE A 334 13.63 -16.08 7.32
C ILE A 334 12.83 -14.90 7.84
N ARG A 335 11.49 -14.97 7.78
CA ARG A 335 10.61 -13.88 8.22
C ARG A 335 10.81 -13.55 9.69
N GLN A 336 11.04 -14.55 10.54
CA GLN A 336 11.36 -14.34 11.95
C GLN A 336 12.68 -13.59 12.14
N GLN A 337 13.72 -13.91 11.35
CA GLN A 337 15.00 -13.20 11.37
C GLN A 337 14.82 -11.76 10.87
N THR A 338 14.10 -11.57 9.77
CA THR A 338 13.75 -10.26 9.20
C THR A 338 13.06 -9.39 10.23
N TYR A 339 11.97 -9.89 10.83
CA TYR A 339 11.23 -9.15 11.86
C TYR A 339 12.11 -8.83 13.08
N SER A 340 12.91 -9.78 13.53
CA SER A 340 13.77 -9.58 14.68
C SER A 340 14.84 -8.53 14.43
N LEU A 341 15.47 -8.54 13.25
CA LEU A 341 16.43 -7.51 12.82
C LEU A 341 15.81 -6.12 12.81
N LEU A 342 14.63 -5.99 12.18
CA LEU A 342 13.91 -4.73 12.13
C LEU A 342 13.66 -4.18 13.55
N CYS A 343 13.25 -5.05 14.48
CA CYS A 343 12.88 -4.62 15.83
C CYS A 343 14.07 -4.30 16.74
N GLN A 344 15.28 -4.80 16.47
CA GLN A 344 16.45 -4.61 17.34
C GLN A 344 16.78 -3.15 17.62
N ASN A 345 16.55 -2.27 16.65
CA ASN A 345 16.85 -0.84 16.78
C ASN A 345 15.62 0.01 17.14
N LEU A 346 14.46 -0.62 17.36
CA LEU A 346 13.24 0.06 17.77
C LEU A 346 13.14 0.15 19.29
N HIS A 347 12.18 0.95 19.78
CA HIS A 347 11.90 1.05 21.22
C HIS A 347 11.63 -0.32 21.86
N ARG A 348 11.99 -0.49 23.14
CA ARG A 348 11.84 -1.73 23.93
C ARG A 348 10.46 -2.38 23.82
N TYR A 349 9.43 -1.56 23.62
CA TYR A 349 8.08 -2.02 23.30
C TYR A 349 8.05 -2.96 22.09
N PHE A 350 8.50 -2.50 20.91
CA PHE A 350 8.51 -3.29 19.68
C PHE A 350 9.49 -4.48 19.74
N GLN A 351 10.54 -4.37 20.56
CA GLN A 351 11.49 -5.45 20.81
C GLN A 351 10.91 -6.63 21.62
N ASN A 352 9.86 -6.42 22.41
CA ASN A 352 9.28 -7.46 23.27
C ASN A 352 7.83 -7.82 22.90
N LYS A 353 7.21 -7.08 21.97
CA LYS A 353 5.85 -7.32 21.50
C LYS A 353 5.72 -8.69 20.81
N PRO A 354 4.86 -9.62 21.25
CA PRO A 354 4.65 -10.86 20.54
C PRO A 354 3.96 -10.59 19.19
N VAL A 355 4.42 -11.23 18.12
CA VAL A 355 3.78 -11.15 16.81
C VAL A 355 3.32 -12.54 16.40
N ARG A 356 2.02 -12.64 16.12
CA ARG A 356 1.42 -13.83 15.54
C ARG A 356 1.66 -13.88 14.05
N ASN A 357 1.95 -15.07 13.52
CA ASN A 357 1.91 -15.29 12.08
C ASN A 357 0.54 -15.84 11.70
N ASP A 358 -0.22 -15.09 10.89
CA ASP A 358 -1.53 -15.55 10.40
C ASP A 358 -1.47 -16.30 9.06
N SER A 359 -0.25 -16.50 8.55
CA SER A 359 0.01 -17.39 7.40
C SER A 359 -0.37 -18.84 7.72
N ILE A 360 -0.79 -19.61 6.72
CA ILE A 360 -1.13 -21.04 6.91
C ILE A 360 0.11 -21.81 7.36
N GLY A 361 -0.01 -22.60 8.43
CA GLY A 361 1.11 -23.35 9.01
C GLY A 361 2.15 -22.48 9.72
N GLY A 362 1.98 -21.16 9.75
CA GLY A 362 2.90 -20.23 10.40
C GLY A 362 2.90 -20.38 11.92
N ALA A 363 4.08 -20.57 12.50
CA ALA A 363 4.27 -20.45 13.94
C ALA A 363 4.36 -18.97 14.35
N ASP A 364 4.07 -18.66 15.62
CA ASP A 364 4.32 -17.32 16.15
C ASP A 364 5.82 -16.98 16.10
N PHE A 365 6.14 -15.70 15.89
CA PHE A 365 7.53 -15.27 15.77
C PHE A 365 8.23 -15.41 17.12
N THR A 366 9.22 -16.29 17.19
CA THR A 366 10.13 -16.36 18.34
C THR A 366 11.25 -15.33 18.17
N ARG A 367 11.81 -14.82 19.26
CA ARG A 367 12.84 -13.75 19.18
C ARG A 367 14.20 -14.36 18.88
N PHE A 368 14.87 -13.86 17.84
CA PHE A 368 16.25 -14.24 17.51
C PHE A 368 17.10 -12.99 17.28
N THR A 369 18.33 -12.96 17.77
CA THR A 369 19.24 -11.80 17.57
C THR A 369 20.36 -12.20 16.61
N PRO A 370 20.15 -12.09 15.30
CA PRO A 370 21.23 -12.35 14.36
C PRO A 370 22.36 -11.33 14.51
N ARG A 371 23.60 -11.80 14.34
CA ARG A 371 24.78 -10.94 14.21
C ARG A 371 24.99 -10.61 12.74
N ILE A 372 25.01 -9.33 12.40
CA ILE A 372 25.37 -8.84 11.07
C ILE A 372 26.88 -8.53 11.07
N PRO A 373 27.69 -9.11 10.15
CA PRO A 373 29.09 -8.75 9.97
C PRO A 373 29.28 -7.27 9.63
N GLU A 374 30.41 -6.68 9.99
CA GLU A 374 30.69 -5.27 9.65
C GLU A 374 31.07 -5.12 8.18
N LEU A 375 30.55 -4.08 7.52
CA LEU A 375 30.95 -3.65 6.17
C LEU A 375 32.18 -2.75 6.25
N SER A 376 33.08 -2.84 5.27
CA SER A 376 34.14 -1.85 5.12
C SER A 376 33.59 -0.50 4.62
N SER A 377 34.30 0.58 4.92
CA SER A 377 33.91 1.95 4.50
C SER A 377 33.77 2.11 2.98
N SER A 378 34.58 1.40 2.18
CA SER A 378 34.46 1.40 0.72
C SER A 378 33.21 0.68 0.24
N GLU A 379 32.87 -0.48 0.84
CA GLU A 379 31.67 -1.25 0.47
C GLU A 379 30.39 -0.52 0.85
N ALA A 380 30.39 0.20 1.98
CA ALA A 380 29.24 0.94 2.46
C ALA A 380 28.88 2.19 1.63
N SER A 381 29.71 2.56 0.65
CA SER A 381 29.50 3.74 -0.21
C SER A 381 28.91 3.42 -1.58
N ASP A 382 28.95 2.15 -2.01
CA ASP A 382 28.49 1.71 -3.33
C ASP A 382 27.17 0.92 -3.21
N PRO A 383 26.05 1.42 -3.80
CA PRO A 383 24.77 0.71 -3.82
C PRO A 383 24.85 -0.75 -4.25
N GLN A 384 25.68 -1.08 -5.24
CA GLN A 384 25.79 -2.45 -5.76
C GLN A 384 26.51 -3.37 -4.77
N LEU A 385 27.55 -2.88 -4.10
CA LEU A 385 28.27 -3.64 -3.07
C LEU A 385 27.40 -3.86 -1.82
N ILE A 386 26.62 -2.85 -1.43
CA ILE A 386 25.63 -2.97 -0.34
C ILE A 386 24.64 -4.08 -0.63
N VAL A 387 24.04 -4.08 -1.84
CA VAL A 387 23.06 -5.11 -2.22
C VAL A 387 23.74 -6.48 -2.32
N LYS A 388 24.91 -6.57 -2.94
CA LYS A 388 25.66 -7.82 -3.03
C LYS A 388 25.95 -8.41 -1.64
N TYR A 389 26.43 -7.58 -0.72
CA TYR A 389 26.67 -7.97 0.67
C TYR A 389 25.38 -8.44 1.35
N ALA A 390 24.27 -7.71 1.22
CA ALA A 390 23.00 -8.08 1.82
C ALA A 390 22.53 -9.45 1.29
N VAL A 391 22.60 -9.66 -0.03
CA VAL A 391 22.24 -10.93 -0.67
C VAL A 391 23.15 -12.08 -0.20
N GLU A 392 24.47 -11.88 -0.16
CA GLU A 392 25.41 -12.89 0.34
C GLU A 392 25.17 -13.22 1.82
N PHE A 393 24.87 -12.21 2.64
CA PHE A 393 24.53 -12.40 4.04
C PHE A 393 23.25 -13.22 4.20
N VAL A 394 22.20 -12.93 3.42
CA VAL A 394 20.97 -13.73 3.42
C VAL A 394 21.25 -15.18 3.01
N LYS A 395 22.04 -15.41 1.95
CA LYS A 395 22.44 -16.76 1.52
C LYS A 395 23.16 -17.53 2.63
N ASN A 396 24.06 -16.86 3.36
CA ASN A 396 24.78 -17.46 4.48
C ASN A 396 23.88 -17.75 5.70
N MET A 397 22.95 -16.84 6.01
CA MET A 397 22.04 -16.95 7.16
C MET A 397 21.06 -18.11 7.05
N THR A 398 20.59 -18.37 5.84
CA THR A 398 19.49 -19.32 5.62
C THR A 398 19.93 -20.77 5.74
N LYS A 399 21.24 -21.07 5.86
CA LYS A 399 21.79 -22.44 5.72
C LYS A 399 21.25 -23.18 4.48
N LEU A 400 20.77 -22.43 3.49
CA LEU A 400 20.33 -22.94 2.19
C LEU A 400 21.51 -23.31 1.30
N ALA A 401 22.75 -23.19 1.79
CA ALA A 401 23.93 -23.76 1.15
C ALA A 401 23.83 -25.29 0.93
N ASP A 402 22.93 -26.00 1.61
CA ASP A 402 22.62 -27.40 1.30
C ASP A 402 21.52 -27.56 0.23
N LEU A 403 20.75 -26.50 -0.07
CA LEU A 403 19.83 -26.35 -1.21
C LEU A 403 20.51 -25.72 -2.46
N ASP A 404 21.71 -25.15 -2.30
CA ASP A 404 22.58 -24.66 -3.39
C ASP A 404 23.62 -25.72 -3.82
N LYS A 405 23.91 -26.72 -2.95
CA LYS A 405 24.65 -27.94 -3.33
C LYS A 405 23.81 -28.89 -4.18
N THR A 406 22.49 -28.73 -4.15
CA THR A 406 21.58 -29.33 -5.12
C THR A 406 21.57 -28.49 -6.39
N ASN A 407 22.71 -28.44 -7.10
CA ASN A 407 22.76 -27.96 -8.46
C ASN A 407 21.78 -28.77 -9.31
N ASP A 408 20.86 -28.06 -9.98
CA ASP A 408 20.02 -28.43 -11.12
C ASP A 408 19.07 -29.64 -11.08
N HIS A 409 19.12 -30.54 -10.08
CA HIS A 409 18.25 -31.73 -10.10
C HIS A 409 17.41 -32.01 -8.83
N ASP A 410 17.79 -31.51 -7.65
CA ASP A 410 17.16 -32.00 -6.40
C ASP A 410 16.19 -31.02 -5.70
N VAL A 411 16.15 -29.74 -6.07
CA VAL A 411 15.00 -28.89 -5.71
C VAL A 411 13.75 -29.41 -6.43
N PRO A 412 13.80 -29.77 -7.73
CA PRO A 412 12.75 -30.58 -8.32
C PRO A 412 12.56 -31.90 -7.58
N GLU A 413 13.58 -32.64 -7.15
CA GLU A 413 13.42 -34.00 -6.58
C GLU A 413 12.76 -34.06 -5.18
N LEU A 414 12.98 -33.05 -4.32
CA LEU A 414 12.22 -32.86 -3.06
C LEU A 414 10.72 -32.58 -3.32
N PHE A 415 10.41 -32.02 -4.49
CA PHE A 415 9.05 -31.73 -4.96
C PHE A 415 8.52 -32.79 -5.97
N ALA A 416 9.37 -33.62 -6.58
CA ALA A 416 9.05 -34.60 -7.63
C ALA A 416 8.65 -35.96 -7.06
N ARG A 417 8.95 -36.23 -5.78
CA ARG A 417 8.43 -37.42 -5.07
C ARG A 417 6.91 -37.42 -4.88
N ARG A 418 6.20 -36.35 -5.27
CA ARG A 418 4.75 -36.24 -5.16
C ARG A 418 4.12 -35.60 -6.41
N SER A 419 4.30 -36.22 -7.58
CA SER A 419 3.47 -36.05 -8.79
C SER A 419 2.72 -34.70 -8.89
N ILE A 420 3.42 -33.65 -9.34
CA ILE A 420 2.93 -32.26 -9.39
C ILE A 420 2.78 -31.78 -10.85
N PRO A 421 1.68 -31.10 -11.24
CA PRO A 421 1.60 -30.37 -12.51
C PRO A 421 2.41 -29.05 -12.44
N GLU A 422 3.28 -28.81 -13.42
CA GLU A 422 4.50 -27.99 -13.28
C GLU A 422 4.37 -26.46 -13.48
N GLY A 423 3.23 -25.91 -13.93
CA GLY A 423 3.26 -24.58 -14.59
C GLY A 423 2.78 -23.34 -13.83
N SER A 424 2.18 -23.45 -12.63
CA SER A 424 1.62 -22.26 -11.93
C SER A 424 1.98 -22.19 -10.46
N LEU A 425 2.14 -23.35 -9.81
CA LEU A 425 2.47 -23.39 -8.40
C LEU A 425 3.98 -23.25 -8.16
N ASN A 426 4.81 -23.83 -9.02
CA ASN A 426 6.26 -23.69 -8.92
C ASN A 426 6.68 -22.23 -9.01
N ASP A 427 6.08 -21.47 -9.93
CA ASP A 427 6.30 -20.02 -10.07
C ASP A 427 5.91 -19.28 -8.78
N LEU A 428 4.74 -19.58 -8.21
CA LEU A 428 4.32 -18.98 -6.94
C LEU A 428 5.27 -19.28 -5.77
N VAL A 429 5.82 -20.49 -5.71
CA VAL A 429 6.80 -20.87 -4.68
C VAL A 429 8.10 -20.11 -4.88
N VAL A 430 8.61 -20.03 -6.11
CA VAL A 430 9.81 -19.28 -6.46
C VAL A 430 9.65 -17.80 -6.10
N ASP A 431 8.52 -17.20 -6.50
CA ASP A 431 8.20 -15.80 -6.22
C ASP A 431 8.18 -15.52 -4.71
N LYS A 432 7.60 -16.42 -3.92
CA LYS A 432 7.57 -16.30 -2.45
C LYS A 432 8.94 -16.39 -1.80
N VAL A 433 9.77 -17.32 -2.27
CA VAL A 433 11.14 -17.45 -1.77
C VAL A 433 11.93 -16.18 -2.12
N GLN A 434 11.86 -15.73 -3.37
CA GLN A 434 12.52 -14.50 -3.80
C GLN A 434 12.04 -13.28 -3.02
N LEU A 435 10.73 -13.15 -2.76
CA LEU A 435 10.17 -12.11 -1.91
C LEU A 435 10.77 -12.14 -0.50
N ALA A 436 10.76 -13.29 0.17
CA ALA A 436 11.27 -13.40 1.54
C ALA A 436 12.77 -13.07 1.65
N PHE A 437 13.55 -13.52 0.67
CA PHE A 437 14.98 -13.20 0.57
C PHE A 437 15.21 -11.71 0.42
N ARG A 438 14.44 -11.09 -0.46
CA ARG A 438 14.50 -9.66 -0.68
C ARG A 438 14.09 -8.87 0.55
N GLU A 439 12.98 -9.23 1.19
CA GLU A 439 12.50 -8.60 2.42
C GLU A 439 13.58 -8.61 3.52
N LEU A 440 14.30 -9.72 3.65
CA LEU A 440 15.44 -9.80 4.55
C LEU A 440 16.58 -8.86 4.12
N ALA A 441 16.91 -8.80 2.83
CA ALA A 441 17.90 -7.86 2.31
C ALA A 441 17.52 -6.38 2.55
N GLU A 442 16.24 -6.02 2.31
CA GLU A 442 15.67 -4.70 2.61
C GLU A 442 15.89 -4.32 4.08
N VAL A 443 15.58 -5.23 5.00
CA VAL A 443 15.76 -5.00 6.44
C VAL A 443 17.24 -4.94 6.84
N VAL A 444 18.11 -5.76 6.24
CA VAL A 444 19.56 -5.69 6.49
C VAL A 444 20.11 -4.33 6.09
N ILE A 445 19.70 -3.81 4.92
CA ILE A 445 20.11 -2.48 4.46
C ILE A 445 19.61 -1.40 5.43
N CYS A 446 18.33 -1.44 5.81
CA CYS A 446 17.77 -0.49 6.79
C CYS A 446 18.48 -0.57 8.15
N TYR A 447 18.84 -1.78 8.59
CA TYR A 447 19.60 -2.00 9.81
C TYR A 447 20.98 -1.33 9.71
N LEU A 448 21.72 -1.56 8.63
CA LEU A 448 23.04 -0.99 8.40
C LEU A 448 22.99 0.54 8.32
N MET A 449 21.95 1.11 7.69
CA MET A 449 21.71 2.55 7.67
C MET A 449 21.44 3.12 9.07
N SER A 450 20.64 2.41 9.89
CA SER A 450 20.34 2.85 11.27
C SER A 450 21.55 2.77 12.22
N LYS A 451 22.57 1.97 11.85
CA LYS A 451 23.86 1.90 12.55
C LYS A 451 24.89 2.87 11.99
N GLU A 452 24.50 3.75 11.07
CA GLU A 452 25.38 4.69 10.37
C GLU A 452 26.52 4.00 9.61
N VAL A 453 26.40 2.70 9.32
CA VAL A 453 27.35 1.96 8.49
C VAL A 453 27.22 2.42 7.04
N ILE A 454 25.97 2.49 6.55
CA ILE A 454 25.64 3.05 5.23
C ILE A 454 25.22 4.51 5.41
N PRO A 455 25.85 5.48 4.73
CA PRO A 455 25.48 6.88 4.87
C PRO A 455 24.11 7.15 4.24
N ARG A 456 23.32 8.02 4.87
CA ARG A 456 21.98 8.42 4.37
C ARG A 456 22.00 9.17 3.03
N THR A 457 23.19 9.55 2.55
CA THR A 457 23.40 10.21 1.25
C THR A 457 23.50 9.23 0.08
N VAL A 458 23.59 7.93 0.34
CA VAL A 458 23.62 6.91 -0.71
C VAL A 458 22.31 6.97 -1.51
N ASP A 459 22.42 6.76 -2.83
CA ASP A 459 21.26 6.72 -3.71
C ASP A 459 20.38 5.50 -3.40
N THR A 460 19.31 5.76 -2.65
CA THR A 460 18.37 4.73 -2.22
C THR A 460 17.60 4.14 -3.40
N HIS A 461 17.37 4.88 -4.49
CA HIS A 461 16.71 4.33 -5.67
C HIS A 461 17.62 3.35 -6.38
N ALA A 462 18.92 3.65 -6.49
CA ALA A 462 19.89 2.71 -7.04
C ALA A 462 19.96 1.40 -6.22
N ILE A 463 19.88 1.48 -4.90
CA ILE A 463 19.78 0.30 -4.03
C ILE A 463 18.51 -0.51 -4.35
N VAL A 464 17.33 0.14 -4.39
CA VAL A 464 16.05 -0.54 -4.65
C VAL A 464 16.05 -1.22 -6.03
N LEU A 465 16.62 -0.57 -7.05
CA LEU A 465 16.72 -1.14 -8.39
C LEU A 465 17.72 -2.30 -8.48
N ALA A 466 18.77 -2.31 -7.65
CA ALA A 466 19.78 -3.35 -7.64
C ALA A 466 19.35 -4.62 -6.86
N LEU A 467 18.34 -4.53 -5.98
CA LEU A 467 17.79 -5.70 -5.30
C LEU A 467 17.28 -6.75 -6.31
N PRO A 468 17.33 -8.05 -6.00
CA PRO A 468 16.75 -9.07 -6.86
C PRO A 468 15.23 -8.88 -6.97
N TRP A 469 14.72 -8.93 -8.20
CA TRP A 469 13.36 -8.60 -8.60
C TRP A 469 12.69 -9.71 -9.38
#